data_AF-A0A370NY84-F1
#
_entry.id   AF-A0A370NY84-F1
#
_cell.length_a   1.000
_cell.length_b   1.000
_cell.length_c   1.000
_cell.angle_alpha   90.00
_cell.angle_beta   90.00
_cell.angle_gamma   90.00
#
_symmetry.space_group_name_H-M   'P 1'
#
loop_
_entity.id
_entity.type
_entity.pdbx_description
1 polymer ?
#
loop_
_entity_poly.entity_id
_entity_poly.type
_entity_poly.pdbx_seq_one_letter_code
_entity_poly.pdbx_strand_id
1 'polypeptide(L)'
;MMFRIFGHAAALAGCVFGLAVPQAHADDGAALAPSTPSASASRPAAAAGLYECQVAGAGTVFRSTPKEGCRLAAASESGAPDPQRWLPLMGANGVISYFDQSAVRRQGTEVGVVVMRNSPAGVIRTTSGDPIRSSLRRMVLNCATSMFAVVEQTLYSKRFARGDSLYTIRAPQYGTFQVAGPGTIAGELLRKLCR
;
A
#
# COMPACT_ATOMS: atom_id res chain seq x y z
N MET A 1 -13.19 -5.66 53.89
CA MET A 1 -11.82 -6.17 53.67
C MET A 1 -11.48 -5.84 52.21
N MET A 2 -10.62 -4.89 51.85
CA MET A 2 -9.16 -4.81 52.09
C MET A 2 -8.48 -6.13 51.68
N PHE A 3 -7.49 -6.16 50.78
CA PHE A 3 -6.35 -5.23 50.66
C PHE A 3 -6.03 -4.73 49.24
N ARG A 4 -5.40 -3.55 49.16
CA ARG A 4 -4.54 -3.11 48.04
C ARG A 4 -3.09 -3.47 48.38
N ILE A 5 -2.26 -3.76 47.37
CA ILE A 5 -0.79 -3.86 47.52
C ILE A 5 -0.15 -2.80 46.62
N PHE A 6 0.87 -2.13 47.16
CA PHE A 6 1.61 -1.02 46.56
C PHE A 6 3.00 -1.45 46.05
N GLY A 7 3.58 -0.63 45.17
CA GLY A 7 5.03 -0.42 45.09
C GLY A 7 5.81 -1.33 44.13
N HIS A 8 6.95 -0.90 43.56
CA HIS A 8 7.67 0.37 43.67
C HIS A 8 8.38 0.74 42.34
N ALA A 9 8.83 1.98 42.22
CA ALA A 9 9.70 2.47 41.15
C ALA A 9 11.13 2.73 41.68
N ALA A 10 12.15 2.41 40.89
CA ALA A 10 13.58 2.77 41.00
C ALA A 10 14.32 2.18 39.76
N ALA A 11 15.43 2.70 39.23
CA ALA A 11 16.10 4.00 39.32
C ALA A 11 17.09 4.15 38.13
N LEU A 12 17.70 5.34 37.94
CA LEU A 12 18.66 5.67 36.88
C LEU A 12 20.15 5.53 37.31
N ALA A 13 21.03 5.13 36.38
CA ALA A 13 22.50 5.36 36.31
C ALA A 13 23.00 4.84 34.92
N GLY A 14 24.08 5.26 34.23
CA GLY A 14 25.30 6.07 34.50
C GLY A 14 26.55 5.24 34.10
N CYS A 15 27.57 5.67 33.33
CA CYS A 15 28.01 6.95 32.71
C CYS A 15 28.78 6.65 31.38
N VAL A 16 28.83 7.52 30.35
CA VAL A 16 29.86 8.55 29.99
C VAL A 16 31.34 8.08 29.91
N PHE A 17 32.09 8.67 28.97
CA PHE A 17 33.53 8.55 28.59
C PHE A 17 33.85 7.54 27.47
N GLY A 18 34.71 7.85 26.47
CA GLY A 18 35.55 9.05 26.26
C GLY A 18 35.98 9.28 24.80
N LEU A 19 36.82 10.31 24.60
CA LEU A 19 37.19 10.93 23.31
C LEU A 19 38.40 10.27 22.62
N ALA A 20 38.46 10.33 21.28
CA ALA A 20 39.70 10.35 20.50
C ALA A 20 39.53 11.17 19.20
N VAL A 21 40.59 11.85 18.78
CA VAL A 21 40.64 12.93 17.77
C VAL A 21 40.99 12.38 16.37
N PRO A 22 40.53 13.00 15.25
CA PRO A 22 40.80 12.50 13.91
C PRO A 22 42.25 12.75 13.46
N GLN A 23 42.77 11.87 12.59
CA GLN A 23 44.05 12.05 11.92
C GLN A 23 43.84 12.03 10.40
N ALA A 24 44.19 13.13 9.74
CA ALA A 24 44.20 13.25 8.29
C ALA A 24 45.65 13.28 7.79
N HIS A 25 45.93 12.63 6.67
CA HIS A 25 47.00 13.00 5.74
C HIS A 25 46.70 12.41 4.35
N ALA A 26 47.35 12.97 3.34
CA ALA A 26 46.89 12.95 1.95
C ALA A 26 47.93 12.39 0.96
N ASP A 27 47.46 12.31 -0.29
CA ASP A 27 48.19 12.36 -1.57
C ASP A 27 48.99 11.15 -2.10
N ASP A 28 48.41 10.63 -3.20
CA ASP A 28 49.01 10.38 -4.52
C ASP A 28 50.15 9.37 -4.76
N GLY A 29 49.86 8.45 -5.69
CA GLY A 29 50.76 8.18 -6.82
C GLY A 29 51.24 6.74 -7.02
N ALA A 30 50.53 5.96 -7.85
CA ALA A 30 51.09 5.10 -8.92
C ALA A 30 50.02 4.18 -9.54
N ALA A 31 50.14 3.90 -10.84
CA ALA A 31 49.18 3.09 -11.61
C ALA A 31 49.59 1.62 -11.75
N LEU A 32 48.61 0.69 -11.82
CA LEU A 32 48.37 -0.17 -13.00
C LEU A 32 47.29 -1.26 -12.78
N ALA A 33 46.63 -1.61 -13.90
CA ALA A 33 45.82 -2.81 -14.17
C ALA A 33 44.37 -2.89 -13.59
N PRO A 34 43.43 -3.55 -14.30
CA PRO A 34 42.00 -3.31 -14.14
C PRO A 34 41.29 -4.36 -13.27
N SER A 35 40.70 -3.92 -12.17
CA SER A 35 39.68 -4.69 -11.46
C SER A 35 38.30 -4.09 -11.73
N THR A 36 37.52 -4.74 -12.60
CA THR A 36 36.09 -4.46 -12.72
C THR A 36 35.41 -4.61 -11.35
N PRO A 37 34.87 -3.55 -10.73
CA PRO A 37 33.85 -3.74 -9.73
C PRO A 37 32.65 -4.23 -10.51
N SER A 38 32.39 -5.54 -10.41
CA SER A 38 31.15 -6.13 -10.90
C SER A 38 30.02 -5.23 -10.44
N ALA A 39 29.33 -4.59 -11.38
CA ALA A 39 28.18 -3.75 -11.08
C ALA A 39 27.10 -4.69 -10.57
N SER A 40 27.14 -4.95 -9.26
CA SER A 40 26.08 -5.59 -8.50
C SER A 40 24.84 -4.81 -8.85
N ALA A 41 24.02 -5.40 -9.72
CA ALA A 41 22.90 -4.72 -10.30
C ALA A 41 22.02 -4.28 -9.13
N SER A 42 22.10 -2.99 -8.81
CA SER A 42 21.35 -2.32 -7.77
C SER A 42 19.93 -2.30 -8.28
N ARG A 43 19.28 -3.46 -8.10
CA ARG A 43 17.95 -3.80 -8.59
C ARG A 43 17.08 -2.61 -8.19
N PRO A 44 16.67 -1.75 -9.14
CA PRO A 44 16.09 -0.47 -8.78
C PRO A 44 14.90 -0.77 -7.90
N ALA A 45 14.92 -0.23 -6.67
CA ALA A 45 13.94 -0.56 -5.63
C ALA A 45 12.55 -0.46 -6.25
N ALA A 46 11.86 -1.60 -6.35
CA ALA A 46 10.92 -1.88 -7.44
C ALA A 46 10.02 -0.66 -7.71
N ALA A 47 10.28 0.03 -8.82
CA ALA A 47 9.75 1.38 -9.02
C ALA A 47 8.23 1.36 -8.88
N ALA A 48 7.74 2.08 -7.88
CA ALA A 48 6.34 2.04 -7.49
C ALA A 48 5.50 2.65 -8.62
N GLY A 49 4.66 1.83 -9.24
CA GLY A 49 3.92 2.26 -10.40
C GLY A 49 2.97 1.20 -10.92
N LEU A 50 2.05 1.65 -11.76
CA LEU A 50 1.21 0.78 -12.56
C LEU A 50 1.91 0.57 -13.91
N TYR A 51 2.11 -0.67 -14.29
CA TYR A 51 2.75 -1.08 -15.53
C TYR A 51 1.72 -1.68 -16.50
N GLU A 52 1.74 -1.25 -17.75
CA GLU A 52 0.93 -1.81 -18.82
C GLU A 52 1.74 -2.86 -19.59
N CYS A 53 1.25 -4.09 -19.62
CA CYS A 53 1.85 -5.21 -20.33
C CYS A 53 0.94 -5.60 -21.51
N GLN A 54 1.52 -5.71 -22.71
CA GLN A 54 0.83 -6.38 -23.81
C GLN A 54 0.96 -7.90 -23.67
N VAL A 55 -0.15 -8.62 -23.75
CA VAL A 55 -0.19 -10.09 -23.68
C VAL A 55 -0.80 -10.63 -24.96
N ALA A 56 -0.03 -11.43 -25.70
CA ALA A 56 -0.49 -12.07 -26.94
C ALA A 56 -1.79 -12.85 -26.70
N GLY A 57 -2.82 -12.58 -27.51
CA GLY A 57 -4.14 -13.21 -27.39
C GLY A 57 -5.03 -12.75 -26.23
N ALA A 58 -4.51 -11.96 -25.27
CA ALA A 58 -5.26 -11.49 -24.10
C ALA A 58 -5.32 -9.96 -23.95
N GLY A 59 -4.61 -9.21 -24.80
CA GLY A 59 -4.62 -7.75 -24.82
C GLY A 59 -3.81 -7.10 -23.70
N THR A 60 -4.20 -5.89 -23.31
CA THR A 60 -3.54 -5.10 -22.26
C THR A 60 -3.83 -5.67 -20.86
N VAL A 61 -2.78 -5.92 -20.06
CA VAL A 61 -2.88 -6.28 -18.64
C VAL A 61 -2.07 -5.31 -17.78
N PHE A 62 -2.67 -4.76 -16.73
CA PHE A 62 -1.97 -3.90 -15.78
C PHE A 62 -1.32 -4.70 -14.64
N ARG A 63 -0.13 -4.27 -14.20
CA ARG A 63 0.64 -4.88 -13.10
C ARG A 63 1.11 -3.81 -12.12
N SER A 64 1.25 -4.23 -10.86
CA SER A 64 1.74 -3.40 -9.75
C SER A 64 3.26 -3.42 -9.58
N THR A 65 3.97 -4.18 -10.43
CA THR A 65 5.42 -4.38 -10.38
C THR A 65 5.99 -4.38 -11.80
N PRO A 66 7.23 -3.91 -12.00
CA PRO A 66 7.87 -3.96 -13.31
C PRO A 66 8.03 -5.40 -13.79
N LYS A 67 7.80 -5.62 -15.09
CA LYS A 67 8.12 -6.85 -15.81
C LYS A 67 8.64 -6.46 -17.20
N GLU A 68 9.57 -7.24 -17.71
CA GLU A 68 10.08 -7.12 -19.07
C GLU A 68 8.95 -7.14 -20.12
N GLY A 69 9.05 -6.27 -21.12
CA GLY A 69 7.99 -6.03 -22.12
C GLY A 69 6.80 -5.17 -21.63
N CYS A 70 6.81 -4.67 -20.38
CA CYS A 70 5.76 -3.79 -19.87
C CYS A 70 6.24 -2.33 -19.74
N ARG A 71 5.43 -1.37 -20.17
CA ARG A 71 5.68 0.07 -20.03
C ARG A 71 5.11 0.61 -18.72
N LEU A 72 5.70 1.67 -18.15
CA LEU A 72 5.08 2.37 -17.03
C LEU A 72 3.84 3.13 -17.54
N ALA A 73 2.66 2.77 -17.05
CA ALA A 73 1.38 3.41 -17.38
C ALA A 73 1.13 4.66 -16.52
N ALA A 74 1.50 4.57 -15.24
CA ALA A 74 1.43 5.68 -14.30
C ALA A 74 2.48 5.50 -13.20
N ALA A 75 3.29 6.53 -12.97
CA ALA A 75 4.10 6.62 -11.76
C ALA A 75 3.20 6.77 -10.52
N SER A 76 3.62 6.22 -9.39
CA SER A 76 2.97 6.54 -8.11
C SER A 76 3.03 8.03 -7.83
N GLU A 77 1.90 8.60 -7.43
CA GLU A 77 1.77 10.01 -7.04
C GLU A 77 2.76 10.39 -5.92
N SER A 78 3.25 11.63 -5.90
CA SER A 78 4.16 12.07 -4.83
C SER A 78 3.51 11.94 -3.44
N GLY A 79 4.24 11.31 -2.51
CA GLY A 79 3.73 10.96 -1.19
C GLY A 79 2.76 9.76 -1.16
N ALA A 80 2.71 8.96 -2.23
CA ALA A 80 2.07 7.64 -2.23
C ALA A 80 2.65 6.74 -1.12
N PRO A 81 1.83 5.81 -0.59
CA PRO A 81 2.27 4.94 0.49
C PRO A 81 3.26 3.88 -0.01
N ASP A 82 3.96 3.26 0.94
CA ASP A 82 4.99 2.24 0.68
C ASP A 82 4.50 1.13 -0.28
N PRO A 83 5.17 0.93 -1.45
CA PRO A 83 4.79 -0.07 -2.44
C PRO A 83 4.95 -1.51 -1.97
N GLN A 84 5.76 -1.80 -0.93
CA GLN A 84 5.87 -3.15 -0.37
C GLN A 84 4.58 -3.59 0.34
N ARG A 85 3.79 -2.62 0.82
CA ARG A 85 2.49 -2.84 1.45
C ARG A 85 1.32 -2.56 0.50
N TRP A 86 1.40 -1.46 -0.25
CA TRP A 86 0.29 -0.90 -1.02
C TRP A 86 0.51 -1.05 -2.53
N LEU A 87 -0.02 -2.13 -3.10
CA LEU A 87 0.08 -2.36 -4.54
C LEU A 87 -0.90 -1.49 -5.33
N PRO A 88 -0.45 -0.72 -6.35
CA PRO A 88 -1.36 -0.04 -7.27
C PRO A 88 -2.10 -1.06 -8.15
N LEU A 89 -3.42 -0.88 -8.24
CA LEU A 89 -4.35 -1.59 -9.10
C LEU A 89 -5.14 -0.57 -9.92
N MET A 90 -5.51 -0.92 -11.14
CA MET A 90 -6.36 -0.09 -12.00
C MET A 90 -7.56 -0.91 -12.46
N GLY A 91 -8.75 -0.34 -12.31
CA GLY A 91 -9.96 -0.89 -12.92
C GLY A 91 -10.13 -0.38 -14.36
N ALA A 92 -11.08 -0.94 -15.10
CA ALA A 92 -11.35 -0.57 -16.49
C ALA A 92 -11.70 0.92 -16.69
N ASN A 93 -12.05 1.65 -15.63
CA ASN A 93 -12.26 3.11 -15.65
C ASN A 93 -10.97 3.94 -15.57
N GLY A 94 -9.79 3.32 -15.62
CA GLY A 94 -8.48 4.00 -15.57
C GLY A 94 -8.12 4.58 -14.19
N VAL A 95 -8.92 4.36 -13.14
CA VAL A 95 -8.64 4.96 -11.83
C VAL A 95 -7.79 4.04 -10.96
N ILE A 96 -6.65 4.56 -10.53
CA ILE A 96 -5.73 3.87 -9.63
C ILE A 96 -6.34 3.77 -8.22
N SER A 97 -6.34 2.56 -7.70
CA SER A 97 -6.62 2.22 -6.30
C SER A 97 -5.42 1.47 -5.73
N TYR A 98 -5.20 1.54 -4.43
CA TYR A 98 -4.06 0.92 -3.75
C TYR A 98 -4.57 -0.19 -2.83
N PHE A 99 -4.10 -1.41 -3.05
CA PHE A 99 -4.48 -2.60 -2.29
C PHE A 99 -3.44 -2.89 -1.21
N ASP A 100 -3.89 -2.99 0.05
CA ASP A 100 -3.04 -3.32 1.20
C ASP A 100 -2.86 -4.83 1.31
N GLN A 101 -1.68 -5.33 0.91
CA GLN A 101 -1.35 -6.75 1.00
C GLN A 101 -1.23 -7.24 2.45
N SER A 102 -0.78 -6.39 3.37
CA SER A 102 -0.59 -6.74 4.78
C SER A 102 -1.91 -6.93 5.53
N ALA A 103 -2.99 -6.34 5.01
CA ALA A 103 -4.34 -6.41 5.57
C ALA A 103 -5.15 -7.62 5.10
N VAL A 104 -4.61 -8.49 4.22
CA VAL A 104 -5.31 -9.69 3.75
C VAL A 104 -5.54 -10.67 4.91
N ARG A 105 -6.79 -11.11 5.09
CA ARG A 105 -7.18 -12.14 6.08
C ARG A 105 -8.03 -13.19 5.38
N ARG A 106 -7.79 -14.48 5.65
CA ARG A 106 -8.53 -15.59 5.03
C ARG A 106 -9.31 -16.35 6.11
N GLN A 107 -10.55 -16.73 5.81
CA GLN A 107 -11.41 -17.52 6.68
C GLN A 107 -12.27 -18.44 5.81
N GLY A 108 -11.89 -19.72 5.71
CA GLY A 108 -12.53 -20.65 4.78
C GLY A 108 -12.47 -20.15 3.34
N THR A 109 -13.63 -20.02 2.70
CA THR A 109 -13.78 -19.49 1.33
C THR A 109 -13.79 -17.97 1.25
N GLU A 110 -13.72 -17.26 2.39
CA GLU A 110 -13.78 -15.80 2.44
C GLU A 110 -12.41 -15.14 2.63
N VAL A 111 -12.21 -13.99 2.00
CA VAL A 111 -10.96 -13.20 2.03
C VAL A 111 -11.27 -11.75 2.33
N GLY A 112 -10.95 -11.30 3.54
CA GLY A 112 -10.97 -9.89 3.91
C GLY A 112 -9.81 -9.13 3.25
N VAL A 113 -10.11 -7.98 2.66
CA VAL A 113 -9.15 -7.12 1.95
C VAL A 113 -9.39 -5.64 2.26
N VAL A 114 -8.35 -4.82 2.08
CA VAL A 114 -8.41 -3.36 2.22
C VAL A 114 -7.92 -2.68 0.96
N VAL A 115 -8.68 -1.71 0.47
CA VAL A 115 -8.37 -0.90 -0.72
C VAL A 115 -8.54 0.58 -0.40
N MET A 116 -7.51 1.37 -0.66
CA MET A 116 -7.56 2.82 -0.59
C MET A 116 -7.63 3.42 -1.99
N ARG A 117 -8.31 4.56 -2.15
CA ARG A 117 -8.40 5.31 -3.41
C ARG A 117 -8.37 6.81 -3.15
N ASN A 118 -7.58 7.54 -3.94
CA ASN A 118 -7.64 9.00 -3.94
C ASN A 118 -8.85 9.50 -4.72
N SER A 119 -9.51 10.54 -4.18
CA SER A 119 -10.57 11.26 -4.88
C SER A 119 -9.96 12.18 -5.95
N PRO A 120 -10.64 12.38 -7.09
CA PRO A 120 -10.35 13.51 -7.97
C PRO A 120 -10.46 14.84 -7.21
N ALA A 121 -9.67 15.83 -7.61
CA ALA A 121 -9.66 17.12 -6.93
C ALA A 121 -11.03 17.83 -7.06
N GLY A 122 -11.54 18.37 -5.95
CA GLY A 122 -12.71 19.26 -5.93
C GLY A 122 -14.10 18.61 -5.99
N VAL A 123 -14.23 17.31 -6.23
CA VAL A 123 -15.53 16.69 -6.59
C VAL A 123 -16.47 16.42 -5.41
N ILE A 124 -15.96 16.12 -4.20
CA ILE A 124 -16.80 15.71 -3.06
C ILE A 124 -16.35 16.41 -1.78
N ARG A 125 -17.33 16.92 -1.01
CA ARG A 125 -17.14 17.55 0.30
C ARG A 125 -18.08 16.93 1.33
N THR A 126 -17.76 17.07 2.61
CA THR A 126 -18.68 16.82 3.73
C THR A 126 -19.74 17.92 3.81
N THR A 127 -20.75 17.74 4.68
CA THR A 127 -21.73 18.79 5.02
C THR A 127 -21.10 20.01 5.69
N SER A 128 -19.97 19.85 6.40
CA SER A 128 -19.13 20.93 6.91
C SER A 128 -18.28 21.65 5.84
N GLY A 129 -18.31 21.18 4.59
CA GLY A 129 -17.54 21.73 3.48
C GLY A 129 -16.12 21.15 3.32
N ASP A 130 -15.68 20.25 4.20
CA ASP A 130 -14.35 19.65 4.17
C ASP A 130 -14.17 18.77 2.92
N PRO A 131 -13.10 18.95 2.14
CA PRO A 131 -12.88 18.18 0.92
C PRO A 131 -12.49 16.72 1.24
N ILE A 132 -13.21 15.76 0.65
CA ILE A 132 -12.84 14.35 0.72
C ILE A 132 -11.74 14.08 -0.33
N ARG A 133 -10.51 13.85 0.13
CA ARG A 133 -9.33 13.64 -0.72
C ARG A 133 -8.98 12.17 -0.94
N SER A 134 -9.44 11.27 -0.07
CA SER A 134 -9.33 9.83 -0.29
C SER A 134 -10.38 9.04 0.51
N SER A 135 -10.55 7.77 0.16
CA SER A 135 -11.33 6.79 0.91
C SER A 135 -10.56 5.48 1.10
N LEU A 136 -10.85 4.78 2.19
CA LEU A 136 -10.38 3.42 2.48
C LEU A 136 -11.60 2.52 2.63
N ARG A 137 -11.64 1.44 1.84
CA ARG A 137 -12.69 0.42 1.82
C ARG A 137 -12.18 -0.88 2.42
N ARG A 138 -12.92 -1.44 3.36
CA ARG A 138 -12.79 -2.84 3.79
C ARG A 138 -13.82 -3.67 3.04
N MET A 139 -13.39 -4.75 2.43
CA MET A 139 -14.27 -5.65 1.69
C MET A 139 -14.01 -7.10 2.11
N VAL A 140 -15.04 -7.95 1.97
CA VAL A 140 -14.91 -9.39 2.02
C VAL A 140 -15.16 -9.92 0.62
N LEU A 141 -14.27 -10.77 0.13
CA LEU A 141 -14.40 -11.51 -1.12
C LEU A 141 -14.84 -12.93 -0.79
N ASN A 142 -15.87 -13.46 -1.42
CA ASN A 142 -16.25 -14.86 -1.31
C ASN A 142 -15.72 -15.60 -2.55
N CYS A 143 -14.70 -16.42 -2.35
CA CYS A 143 -14.03 -17.17 -3.42
C CYS A 143 -14.88 -18.32 -3.96
N ALA A 144 -15.84 -18.85 -3.20
CA ALA A 144 -16.72 -19.93 -3.67
C ALA A 144 -17.77 -19.42 -4.64
N THR A 145 -18.30 -18.20 -4.42
CA THR A 145 -19.34 -17.59 -5.28
C THR A 145 -18.81 -16.55 -6.25
N SER A 146 -17.53 -16.17 -6.16
CA SER A 146 -16.93 -15.05 -6.90
C SER A 146 -17.64 -13.70 -6.69
N MET A 147 -18.13 -13.48 -5.47
CA MET A 147 -18.83 -12.26 -5.07
C MET A 147 -18.02 -11.44 -4.06
N PHE A 148 -18.42 -10.20 -3.81
CA PHE A 148 -17.80 -9.35 -2.77
C PHE A 148 -18.83 -8.53 -2.01
N ALA A 149 -18.51 -8.16 -0.77
CA ALA A 149 -19.29 -7.22 0.05
C ALA A 149 -18.37 -6.10 0.56
N VAL A 150 -18.83 -4.85 0.53
CA VAL A 150 -18.13 -3.73 1.20
C VAL A 150 -18.65 -3.67 2.65
N VAL A 151 -17.77 -3.85 3.62
CA VAL A 151 -18.14 -3.88 5.05
C VAL A 151 -18.04 -2.48 5.67
N GLU A 152 -17.00 -1.74 5.30
CA GLU A 152 -16.69 -0.40 5.85
C GLU A 152 -16.07 0.48 4.78
N GLN A 153 -16.43 1.76 4.74
CA GLN A 153 -15.77 2.79 3.95
C GLN A 153 -15.49 4.02 4.81
N THR A 154 -14.22 4.28 5.09
CA THR A 154 -13.76 5.48 5.78
C THR A 154 -13.31 6.56 4.79
N LEU A 155 -13.64 7.81 5.07
CA LEU A 155 -13.34 8.99 4.26
C LEU A 155 -12.31 9.88 4.95
N TYR A 156 -11.41 10.50 4.18
CA TYR A 156 -10.29 11.29 4.72
C TYR A 156 -10.13 12.63 4.00
N SER A 157 -9.71 13.65 4.75
CA SER A 157 -9.39 15.00 4.26
C SER A 157 -8.04 15.11 3.55
N LYS A 158 -7.19 14.08 3.65
CA LYS A 158 -5.87 14.00 3.00
C LYS A 158 -5.84 12.85 1.98
N ARG A 159 -4.90 12.90 1.02
CA ARG A 159 -4.64 11.78 0.09
C ARG A 159 -4.05 10.58 0.86
N PHE A 160 -4.26 9.38 0.32
CA PHE A 160 -3.73 8.11 0.79
C PHE A 160 -4.23 7.62 2.16
N ALA A 161 -5.48 7.94 2.52
CA ALA A 161 -6.12 7.57 3.79
C ALA A 161 -5.30 7.99 5.04
N ARG A 162 -4.69 9.19 4.98
CA ARG A 162 -3.83 9.74 6.03
C ARG A 162 -4.56 10.73 6.94
N GLY A 163 -4.10 10.79 8.20
CA GLY A 163 -4.68 11.65 9.23
C GLY A 163 -6.03 11.11 9.73
N ASP A 164 -6.77 11.97 10.43
CA ASP A 164 -8.02 11.60 11.06
C ASP A 164 -9.12 11.29 10.03
N SER A 165 -9.98 10.33 10.38
CA SER A 165 -11.14 9.99 9.57
C SER A 165 -12.19 11.08 9.66
N LEU A 166 -12.66 11.59 8.51
CA LEU A 166 -13.79 12.50 8.44
C LEU A 166 -15.10 11.79 8.79
N TYR A 167 -15.29 10.58 8.26
CA TYR A 167 -16.50 9.80 8.43
C TYR A 167 -16.25 8.33 8.10
N THR A 168 -16.95 7.42 8.78
CA THR A 168 -16.89 5.98 8.52
C THR A 168 -18.29 5.44 8.27
N ILE A 169 -18.54 5.01 7.04
CA ILE A 169 -19.77 4.33 6.64
C ILE A 169 -19.57 2.84 6.93
N ARG A 170 -20.46 2.25 7.72
CA ARG A 170 -20.53 0.80 7.90
C ARG A 170 -21.75 0.27 7.16
N ALA A 171 -21.60 -0.86 6.49
CA ALA A 171 -22.74 -1.53 5.88
C ALA A 171 -23.73 -1.93 7.00
N PRO A 172 -25.04 -1.71 6.80
CA PRO A 172 -26.05 -2.15 7.76
C PRO A 172 -26.14 -3.68 7.73
N GLN A 173 -25.35 -4.30 8.62
CA GLN A 173 -25.14 -5.75 8.76
C GLN A 173 -24.32 -6.38 7.61
N TYR A 174 -23.64 -7.49 7.90
CA TYR A 174 -22.99 -8.31 6.88
C TYR A 174 -24.07 -8.92 5.98
N GLY A 175 -23.84 -8.96 4.66
CA GLY A 175 -24.64 -9.81 3.77
C GLY A 175 -25.52 -9.11 2.74
N THR A 176 -24.94 -8.25 1.91
CA THR A 176 -25.29 -8.32 0.48
C THR A 176 -24.01 -8.45 -0.32
N PHE A 177 -23.61 -9.71 -0.51
CA PHE A 177 -22.61 -10.04 -1.51
C PHE A 177 -23.14 -9.63 -2.89
N GLN A 178 -22.30 -8.95 -3.66
CA GLN A 178 -22.58 -8.43 -4.99
C GLN A 178 -21.66 -9.13 -5.99
N VAL A 179 -22.16 -9.35 -7.21
CA VAL A 179 -21.33 -9.87 -8.30
C VAL A 179 -20.30 -8.81 -8.67
N ALA A 180 -19.02 -9.19 -8.73
CA ALA A 180 -17.97 -8.28 -9.18
C ALA A 180 -18.04 -8.12 -10.70
N GLY A 181 -18.41 -6.92 -11.17
CA GLY A 181 -18.41 -6.60 -12.60
C GLY A 181 -17.01 -6.73 -13.23
N PRO A 182 -16.92 -7.06 -14.53
CA PRO A 182 -15.64 -7.14 -15.23
C PRO A 182 -14.90 -5.80 -15.16
N GLY A 183 -13.58 -5.85 -14.93
CA GLY A 183 -12.74 -4.66 -14.79
C GLY A 183 -12.96 -3.84 -13.51
N THR A 184 -13.78 -4.30 -12.56
CA THR A 184 -13.87 -3.69 -11.22
C THR A 184 -12.69 -4.11 -10.34
N ILE A 185 -12.27 -3.25 -9.40
CA ILE A 185 -11.19 -3.58 -8.44
C ILE A 185 -11.54 -4.85 -7.62
N ALA A 186 -12.82 -5.07 -7.29
CA ALA A 186 -13.26 -6.30 -6.65
C ALA A 186 -13.03 -7.53 -7.55
N GLY A 187 -13.31 -7.42 -8.85
CA GLY A 187 -13.04 -8.46 -9.85
C GLY A 187 -11.55 -8.74 -10.03
N GLU A 188 -10.71 -7.70 -10.04
CA GLU A 188 -9.24 -7.88 -10.06
C GLU A 188 -8.75 -8.62 -8.82
N LEU A 189 -9.25 -8.27 -7.63
CA LEU A 189 -8.86 -8.90 -6.37
C LEU A 189 -9.34 -10.34 -6.25
N LEU A 190 -10.58 -10.64 -6.67
CA LEU A 190 -11.08 -12.01 -6.77
C LEU A 190 -10.16 -12.85 -7.67
N ARG A 191 -9.85 -12.38 -8.88
CA ARG A 191 -8.93 -13.07 -9.80
C ARG A 191 -7.51 -13.21 -9.28
N LYS A 192 -7.06 -12.35 -8.36
CA LYS A 192 -5.72 -12.37 -7.76
C LYS A 192 -5.63 -13.26 -6.51
N LEU A 193 -6.71 -13.40 -5.74
CA LEU A 193 -6.68 -13.98 -4.39
C LEU A 193 -7.49 -15.29 -4.23
N CYS A 194 -8.37 -15.60 -5.18
CA CYS A 194 -9.24 -16.77 -5.20
C CYS A 194 -8.86 -17.80 -6.30
N ARG A 195 -7.57 -17.89 -6.63
CA ARG A 195 -6.99 -18.97 -7.45
C ARG A 195 -6.20 -19.90 -6.55
#